data_AF-A0A1G6QDE2-F1
#
_entry.id   AF-A0A1G6QDE2-F1
#
_cell.length_a   1.000
_cell.length_b   1.000
_cell.length_c   1.000
_cell.angle_alpha   90.00
_cell.angle_beta   90.00
_cell.angle_gamma   90.00
#
_symmetry.space_group_name_H-M   'P 1'
#
loop_
_entity.id
_entity.type
_entity.pdbx_description
1 polymer ?
#
loop_
_entity_poly.entity_id
_entity_poly.type
_entity_poly.pdbx_seq_one_letter_code
_entity_poly.pdbx_strand_id
1 'polypeptide(L)'
;MVLNVSGLLIGAYEQQERQPNPFVALDFTEEEEARDATGRLASMVESLTLHIASHPEGDLEVTVTGGSEQELCREMVWKDDMWRLFMEFFRQGERVLLGGSVGGVVLEDTLMPLSRKSVSIEV
;
A
#
# COMPACT_ATOMS: atom_id res chain seq x y z
N MET A 1 -3.76 13.95 8.98
CA MET A 1 -4.93 13.06 9.08
C MET A 1 -4.41 11.71 9.50
N VAL A 2 -5.06 10.99 10.43
CA VAL A 2 -4.71 9.60 10.73
C VAL A 2 -5.86 8.73 10.22
N LEU A 3 -5.53 7.65 9.51
CA LEU A 3 -6.48 6.71 8.92
C LEU A 3 -6.77 5.62 9.94
N ASN A 4 -8.04 5.26 10.08
CA ASN A 4 -8.47 4.12 10.89
C ASN A 4 -8.54 2.89 9.98
N VAL A 5 -7.44 2.18 9.85
CA VAL A 5 -7.38 0.93 9.08
C VAL A 5 -7.49 -0.26 10.02
N SER A 6 -7.99 -1.37 9.50
CA SER A 6 -8.06 -2.67 10.17
C SER A 6 -6.85 -3.55 9.87
N GLY A 7 -6.01 -3.13 8.91
CA GLY A 7 -4.78 -3.80 8.52
C GLY A 7 -4.27 -3.33 7.16
N LEU A 8 -3.32 -4.10 6.60
CA LEU A 8 -2.79 -3.89 5.26
C LEU A 8 -2.66 -5.19 4.49
N LEU A 9 -2.83 -5.10 3.18
CA LEU A 9 -2.49 -6.14 2.23
C LEU A 9 -1.27 -5.69 1.42
N ILE A 10 -0.36 -6.62 1.15
CA ILE A 10 0.76 -6.43 0.24
C ILE A 10 0.72 -7.52 -0.83
N GLY A 11 1.15 -7.22 -2.05
CA GLY A 11 1.20 -8.24 -3.07
C GLY A 11 1.48 -7.74 -4.47
N ALA A 12 0.99 -8.49 -5.45
CA ALA A 12 1.00 -8.14 -6.86
C ALA A 12 -0.43 -8.12 -7.39
N TYR A 13 -0.79 -7.08 -8.12
CA TYR A 13 -2.12 -6.87 -8.66
C TYR A 13 -2.08 -6.78 -10.18
N GLU A 14 -2.83 -7.66 -10.84
CA GLU A 14 -2.94 -7.74 -12.29
C GLU A 14 -4.12 -6.91 -12.78
N GLN A 15 -3.84 -5.88 -13.58
CA GLN A 15 -4.87 -5.12 -14.27
C GLN A 15 -4.88 -5.50 -15.75
N GLN A 16 -6.03 -6.01 -16.23
CA GLN A 16 -6.32 -6.16 -17.66
C GLN A 16 -5.26 -6.96 -18.43
N GLU A 17 -4.85 -8.13 -17.91
CA GLU A 17 -3.88 -9.05 -18.56
C GLU A 17 -2.49 -8.44 -18.81
N ARG A 18 -2.12 -7.38 -18.07
CA ARG A 18 -0.79 -6.76 -18.10
C ARG A 18 0.11 -7.38 -17.04
N GLN A 19 1.41 -7.09 -17.13
CA GLN A 19 2.32 -7.42 -16.02
C GLN A 19 1.77 -6.89 -14.69
N PRO A 20 1.71 -7.73 -13.64
CA PRO A 20 1.26 -7.32 -12.33
C PRO A 20 2.07 -6.13 -11.81
N ASN A 21 1.39 -5.20 -11.15
CA ASN A 21 2.05 -4.12 -10.43
C ASN A 21 2.13 -4.51 -8.96
N PRO A 22 3.26 -4.26 -8.28
CA PRO A 22 3.30 -4.41 -6.83
C PRO A 22 2.27 -3.46 -6.21
N PHE A 23 1.58 -3.90 -5.16
CA PHE A 23 0.55 -3.09 -4.49
C PHE A 23 0.62 -3.17 -2.97
N VAL A 24 0.11 -2.12 -2.33
CA VAL A 24 -0.31 -2.08 -0.93
C VAL A 24 -1.75 -1.60 -0.88
N ALA A 25 -2.61 -2.29 -0.12
CA ALA A 25 -3.98 -1.86 0.10
C ALA A 25 -4.25 -1.66 1.60
N LEU A 26 -4.80 -0.50 1.94
CA LEU A 26 -5.32 -0.14 3.26
C LEU A 26 -6.63 -0.89 3.50
N ASP A 27 -6.68 -1.80 4.47
CA ASP A 27 -7.89 -2.57 4.75
C ASP A 27 -8.79 -1.79 5.71
N PHE A 28 -10.06 -1.61 5.34
CA PHE A 28 -11.07 -0.92 6.15
C PHE A 28 -12.21 -1.87 6.49
N THR A 29 -12.93 -1.54 7.56
CA THR A 29 -14.14 -2.29 7.93
C THR A 29 -15.30 -2.00 6.99
N GLU A 30 -15.42 -0.76 6.51
CA GLU A 30 -16.53 -0.31 5.66
C GLU A 30 -16.04 0.25 4.32
N GLU A 31 -16.79 -0.04 3.25
CA GLU A 31 -16.47 0.42 1.89
C GLU A 31 -16.54 1.94 1.75
N GLU A 32 -17.49 2.59 2.41
CA GLU A 32 -17.62 4.05 2.38
C GLU A 32 -16.38 4.73 2.98
N GLU A 33 -15.89 4.22 4.11
CA GLU A 33 -14.66 4.70 4.75
C GLU A 33 -13.44 4.48 3.84
N ALA A 34 -13.33 3.31 3.21
CA ALA A 34 -12.25 3.01 2.28
C ALA A 34 -12.22 4.00 1.11
N ARG A 35 -13.37 4.30 0.52
CA ARG A 35 -13.50 5.22 -0.62
C ARG A 35 -13.22 6.67 -0.25
N ASP A 36 -13.74 7.11 0.89
CA ASP A 36 -13.48 8.46 1.38
C ASP A 36 -11.99 8.66 1.74
N ALA A 37 -11.40 7.71 2.46
CA ALA A 37 -9.97 7.73 2.80
C ALA A 37 -9.08 7.74 1.53
N THR A 38 -9.32 6.84 0.59
CA THR A 38 -8.55 6.76 -0.66
C THR A 38 -8.77 7.96 -1.57
N GLY A 39 -9.98 8.53 -1.60
CA GLY A 39 -10.26 9.78 -2.31
C GLY A 39 -9.44 10.96 -1.77
N ARG A 40 -9.31 11.06 -0.44
CA ARG A 40 -8.43 12.07 0.20
C ARG A 40 -6.96 11.82 -0.12
N LEU A 41 -6.50 10.57 -0.08
CA LEU A 41 -5.13 10.19 -0.44
C LEU A 41 -4.80 10.52 -1.89
N ALA A 42 -5.72 10.25 -2.82
CA ALA A 42 -5.54 10.54 -4.24
C ALA A 42 -5.29 12.04 -4.50
N SER A 43 -5.93 12.93 -3.72
CA SER A 43 -5.71 14.38 -3.82
C SER A 43 -4.29 14.83 -3.42
N MET A 44 -3.53 13.97 -2.75
CA MET A 44 -2.19 14.27 -2.23
C MET A 44 -1.14 13.25 -2.67
N VAL A 45 -1.42 12.45 -3.71
CA VAL A 45 -0.60 11.29 -4.14
C VAL A 45 0.88 11.61 -4.34
N GLU A 46 1.21 12.78 -4.87
CA GLU A 46 2.59 13.25 -5.09
C GLU A 46 3.39 13.48 -3.79
N SER A 47 2.68 13.65 -2.67
CA SER A 47 3.28 13.85 -1.34
C SER A 47 3.23 12.61 -0.46
N LEU A 48 2.63 11.52 -0.95
CA LEU A 48 2.58 10.26 -0.22
C LEU A 48 3.91 9.53 -0.34
N THR A 49 4.35 8.95 0.77
CA THR A 49 5.46 8.01 0.80
C THR A 49 5.08 6.74 1.54
N LEU A 50 5.60 5.62 1.06
CA LEU A 50 5.40 4.29 1.59
C LEU A 50 6.75 3.78 2.10
N HIS A 51 6.83 3.48 3.38
CA HIS A 51 8.02 2.90 4.01
C HIS A 51 7.73 1.47 4.45
N ILE A 52 8.59 0.52 4.06
CA ILE A 52 8.47 -0.89 4.40
C ILE A 52 9.77 -1.33 5.06
N ALA A 53 9.72 -1.73 6.33
CA ALA A 53 10.89 -2.17 7.08
C ALA A 53 10.73 -3.58 7.65
N SER A 54 11.80 -4.36 7.71
CA SER A 54 11.80 -5.63 8.45
C SER A 54 11.67 -5.35 9.95
N HIS A 55 10.65 -5.94 10.59
CA HIS A 55 10.50 -5.94 12.03
C HIS A 55 11.31 -7.08 12.66
N PRO A 56 11.86 -6.93 13.89
CA PRO A 56 12.67 -7.97 14.54
C PRO A 56 12.00 -9.34 14.69
N GLU A 57 10.68 -9.38 14.71
CA GLU A 57 9.88 -10.61 14.82
C GLU A 57 9.73 -11.37 13.50
N GLY A 58 10.24 -10.82 12.39
CA GLY A 58 10.26 -11.45 11.06
C GLY A 58 9.22 -10.90 10.08
N ASP A 59 8.25 -10.15 10.57
CA ASP A 59 7.22 -9.46 9.79
C ASP A 59 7.72 -8.14 9.20
N LEU A 60 6.87 -7.45 8.45
CA LEU A 60 7.13 -6.16 7.83
C LEU A 60 6.30 -5.09 8.52
N GLU A 61 6.94 -4.00 8.97
CA GLU A 61 6.24 -2.78 9.35
C GLU A 61 6.05 -1.93 8.09
N VAL A 62 4.81 -1.61 7.75
CA VAL A 62 4.46 -0.78 6.61
C VAL A 62 3.85 0.52 7.10
N THR A 63 4.50 1.63 6.77
CA THR A 63 4.08 2.98 7.16
C THR A 63 3.73 3.79 5.92
N VAL A 64 2.56 4.42 5.93
CA VAL A 64 2.14 5.40 4.92
C VAL A 64 2.20 6.79 5.53
N THR A 65 2.97 7.68 4.94
CA THR A 65 3.09 9.07 5.38
C THR A 65 2.63 10.03 4.28
N GLY A 66 2.03 11.14 4.67
CA GLY A 66 1.68 12.25 3.78
C GLY A 66 2.70 13.38 3.83
N GLY A 67 2.44 14.46 3.09
CA GLY A 67 3.30 15.65 3.09
C GLY A 67 3.66 16.14 4.50
N SER A 68 4.90 16.62 4.66
CA SER A 68 5.53 16.96 5.95
C SER A 68 5.85 15.76 6.86
N GLU A 69 6.02 14.56 6.29
CA GLU A 69 6.35 13.32 7.02
C GLU A 69 5.30 12.93 8.07
N GLN A 70 4.06 13.38 7.91
CA GLN A 70 2.97 13.01 8.81
C GLN A 70 2.60 11.54 8.58
N GLU A 71 2.72 10.71 9.61
CA GLU A 71 2.18 9.35 9.60
C GLU A 71 0.66 9.36 9.46
N LEU A 72 0.17 8.69 8.41
CA LEU A 72 -1.25 8.51 8.12
C LEU A 72 -1.71 7.13 8.60
N CYS A 73 -0.84 6.12 8.51
CA CYS A 73 -1.13 4.73 8.84
C CYS A 73 0.19 3.98 9.10
N ARG A 74 0.16 3.02 10.02
CA ARG A 74 1.26 2.10 10.30
C ARG A 74 0.69 0.75 10.71
N GLU A 75 1.04 -0.30 9.99
CA GLU A 75 0.53 -1.66 10.26
C GLU A 75 1.60 -2.72 10.03
N MET A 76 1.39 -3.90 10.63
CA MET A 76 2.24 -5.07 10.48
C MET A 76 1.68 -6.00 9.40
N VAL A 77 2.55 -6.46 8.50
CA VAL A 77 2.21 -7.40 7.42
C VAL A 77 3.16 -8.59 7.46
N TRP A 78 2.63 -9.80 7.28
CA TRP A 78 3.46 -10.99 7.26
C TRP A 78 4.42 -11.01 6.07
N LYS A 79 5.64 -11.49 6.30
CA LYS A 79 6.68 -11.65 5.27
C LYS A 79 6.49 -12.98 4.53
N ASP A 80 5.41 -13.09 3.78
CA ASP A 80 4.97 -14.32 3.12
C ASP A 80 5.26 -14.37 1.60
N ASP A 81 4.58 -15.26 0.87
CA ASP A 81 4.71 -15.36 -0.59
C ASP A 81 4.18 -14.12 -1.33
N MET A 82 3.21 -13.40 -0.77
CA MET A 82 2.71 -12.16 -1.36
C MET A 82 3.77 -11.05 -1.30
N TRP A 83 4.54 -10.99 -0.21
CA TRP A 83 5.72 -10.12 -0.15
C TRP A 83 6.77 -10.48 -1.21
N ARG A 84 7.00 -11.77 -1.46
CA ARG A 84 7.95 -12.21 -2.51
C ARG A 84 7.50 -11.72 -3.89
N LEU A 85 6.21 -11.85 -4.20
CA LEU A 85 5.62 -11.33 -5.44
C LEU A 85 5.76 -9.80 -5.52
N PHE A 86 5.42 -9.09 -4.44
CA PHE A 86 5.61 -7.64 -4.37
C PHE A 86 7.05 -7.25 -4.74
N MET A 87 8.05 -7.88 -4.13
CA MET A 87 9.46 -7.58 -4.39
C MET A 87 9.92 -7.95 -5.80
N GLU A 88 9.40 -9.04 -6.36
CA GLU A 88 9.69 -9.45 -7.74
C GLU A 88 9.24 -8.37 -8.74
N PHE A 89 8.01 -7.88 -8.61
CA PHE A 89 7.48 -6.86 -9.51
C PHE A 89 8.01 -5.47 -9.16
N PHE A 90 8.28 -5.15 -7.90
CA PHE A 90 8.89 -3.89 -7.50
C PHE A 90 10.28 -3.69 -8.11
N ARG A 91 11.07 -4.76 -8.22
CA ARG A 91 12.40 -4.69 -8.86
C ARG A 91 12.31 -4.37 -10.35
N GLN A 92 11.29 -4.89 -11.03
CA GLN A 92 11.09 -4.77 -12.48
C GLN A 92 10.31 -3.51 -12.88
N GLY A 93 9.43 -3.03 -12.00
CA GLY A 93 8.49 -1.95 -12.26
C GLY A 93 8.99 -0.57 -11.86
N GLU A 94 8.30 0.45 -12.37
CA GLU A 94 8.54 1.87 -12.07
C GLU A 94 7.55 2.46 -11.05
N ARG A 95 6.53 1.68 -10.65
CA ARG A 95 5.43 2.15 -9.78
C ARG A 95 4.94 1.06 -8.84
N VAL A 96 4.34 1.50 -7.74
CA VAL A 96 3.58 0.68 -6.78
C VAL A 96 2.17 1.21 -6.73
N LEU A 97 1.16 0.34 -6.66
CA LEU A 97 -0.22 0.76 -6.46
C LEU A 97 -0.50 0.91 -4.97
N LEU A 98 -1.16 2.00 -4.58
CA LEU A 98 -1.76 2.18 -3.26
C LEU A 98 -3.27 2.24 -3.42
N GLY A 99 -4.05 1.58 -2.57
CA GLY A 99 -5.51 1.65 -2.62
C GLY A 99 -6.16 1.23 -1.32
N GLY A 100 -7.47 0.98 -1.38
CA GLY A 100 -8.26 0.47 -0.27
C GLY A 100 -8.70 -0.97 -0.51
N SER A 101 -8.93 -1.70 0.58
CA SER A 101 -9.60 -3.00 0.59
C SER A 101 -10.66 -3.04 1.69
N VAL A 102 -11.60 -3.98 1.57
CA VAL A 102 -12.57 -4.30 2.62
C VAL A 102 -12.60 -5.81 2.78
N GLY A 103 -12.36 -6.28 4.01
CA GLY A 103 -12.38 -7.71 4.33
C GLY A 103 -11.37 -8.50 3.50
N GLY A 104 -10.21 -7.91 3.20
CA GLY A 104 -9.16 -8.56 2.40
C GLY A 104 -9.37 -8.49 0.87
N VAL A 105 -10.42 -7.82 0.38
CA VAL A 105 -10.70 -7.68 -1.06
C VAL A 105 -10.37 -6.26 -1.52
N VAL A 106 -9.46 -6.14 -2.49
CA VAL A 106 -9.02 -4.85 -3.05
C VAL A 106 -10.15 -4.19 -3.85
N LEU A 107 -10.36 -2.89 -3.61
CA LEU A 107 -11.30 -2.04 -4.35
C LEU A 107 -10.58 -1.43 -5.56
N GLU A 108 -10.77 -2.02 -6.74
CA GLU A 108 -9.97 -1.72 -7.94
C GLU A 108 -10.01 -0.23 -8.35
N ASP A 109 -11.16 0.42 -8.17
CA ASP A 109 -11.41 1.82 -8.51
C ASP A 109 -10.69 2.80 -7.57
N THR A 110 -10.15 2.32 -6.44
CA THR A 110 -9.39 3.13 -5.47
C THR A 110 -7.89 3.10 -5.70
N LEU A 111 -7.40 2.25 -6.61
CA LEU A 111 -5.97 2.06 -6.84
C LEU A 111 -5.36 3.29 -7.53
N MET A 112 -4.39 3.90 -6.87
CA MET A 112 -3.61 5.04 -7.35
C MET A 112 -2.13 4.67 -7.49
N PRO A 113 -1.45 5.13 -8.55
CA PRO A 113 -0.04 4.84 -8.74
C PRO A 113 0.84 5.74 -7.87
N LEU A 114 1.68 5.13 -7.04
CA LEU A 114 2.83 5.77 -6.40
C LEU A 114 4.08 5.62 -7.27
N SER A 115 4.86 6.68 -7.36
CA SER A 115 6.18 6.62 -7.98
C SER A 115 7.09 5.68 -7.18
N ARG A 116 7.99 4.95 -7.84
CA ARG A 116 8.99 4.13 -7.14
C ARG A 116 9.86 4.93 -6.15
N LYS A 117 10.08 6.23 -6.41
CA LYS A 117 10.85 7.11 -5.53
C LYS A 117 10.13 7.41 -4.21
N SER A 118 8.80 7.28 -4.21
CA SER A 118 7.97 7.44 -3.03
C SER A 118 7.98 6.20 -2.12
N VAL A 119 8.70 5.14 -2.51
CA VAL A 119 8.72 3.86 -1.80
C VAL A 119 10.14 3.59 -1.28
N SER A 120 10.28 3.47 0.03
CA SER A 120 11.51 3.09 0.71
C SER A 120 11.35 1.68 1.32
N ILE A 121 12.34 0.81 1.10
CA ILE A 121 12.33 -0.57 1.58
C ILE A 121 13.64 -0.87 2.31
N GLU A 122 13.54 -1.25 3.60
CA GLU A 122 14.65 -1.56 4.49
C GLU A 122 14.45 -2.96 5.11
N VAL A 123 14.83 -4.01 4.38
CA VAL A 123 14.48 -5.41 4.71
C VAL A 123 15.65 -6.34 4.92
#